data_AF-A0A0F5PZN6-F1
#
_entry.id   AF-A0A0F5PZN6-F1
#
_cell.length_a   1.000
_cell.length_b   1.000
_cell.length_c   1.000
_cell.angle_alpha   90.00
_cell.angle_beta   90.00
_cell.angle_gamma   90.00
#
_symmetry.space_group_name_H-M   'P 1'
#
loop_
_entity.id
_entity.type
_entity.pdbx_description
1 polymer ?
#
loop_
_entity_poly.entity_id
_entity_poly.type
_entity_poly.pdbx_seq_one_letter_code
_entity_poly.pdbx_strand_id
1 'polypeptide(L)'
;MALLAEAFPDLTAEEWAKRLLASADNSWFSSLGVPVAGSVDFGNGVTHAYSGEWGHGVLDIASALSPIGTVAVLSGDNVVTSNRTSLAESVLLTPAAFGDGLTSALSTTDIAVFDSLNRGFAVQGSDLVTAPRPSMLPKLLSSVQGPAWGVLPSYREVRSALPSASDSTGTISLVNSAAGLFDTAGPTAFNARASVLSIAHDTIAMVSTQQAGPMSITAMGFAGQGAVGQDNGVAGTGINVAWGGEASRVSLGVSYLGEQGSLLGLGQNTTFGLGGGSASGTAHLGIDQMVVPGFEVFGRLEYGVAKQSGATSGLVTSLSDVQFSGFEIGARMNNILGDNDQLGFSIAQPLRIENGTMGLQLPVARTADGTIEHRQSSAELAPNARELDLGIDYKVPLQAGHLKVGLQYRLDAGHIQGASAAGAAVGFRQSF
;
A
#
# COMPACT_ATOMS: atom_id res chain seq x y z
N MET A 1 36.84 -13.35 -26.26
CA MET A 1 35.61 -13.56 -27.06
C MET A 1 34.98 -14.93 -26.81
N ALA A 2 35.71 -16.05 -26.88
CA ALA A 2 35.12 -17.39 -26.65
C ALA A 2 34.31 -17.50 -25.34
N LEU A 3 34.85 -16.97 -24.23
CA LEU A 3 34.15 -16.93 -22.94
C LEU A 3 32.85 -16.11 -22.96
N LEU A 4 32.79 -15.00 -23.73
CA LEU A 4 31.56 -14.21 -23.87
C LEU A 4 30.54 -14.93 -24.75
N ALA A 5 30.99 -15.63 -25.80
CA ALA A 5 30.10 -16.39 -26.66
C ALA A 5 29.48 -17.59 -25.92
N GLU A 6 30.24 -18.22 -25.03
CA GLU A 6 29.75 -19.28 -24.15
C GLU A 6 28.80 -18.74 -23.08
N ALA A 7 29.17 -17.63 -22.42
CA ALA A 7 28.35 -17.06 -21.36
C ALA A 7 27.07 -16.39 -21.88
N PHE A 8 27.16 -15.67 -23.01
CA PHE A 8 26.14 -14.79 -23.59
C PHE A 8 25.87 -15.15 -25.05
N PRO A 9 25.34 -16.36 -25.33
CA PRO A 9 25.06 -16.82 -26.69
C PRO A 9 23.93 -16.03 -27.37
N ASP A 10 23.17 -15.26 -26.59
CA ASP A 10 22.06 -14.38 -26.99
C ASP A 10 22.51 -13.01 -27.50
N LEU A 11 23.81 -12.72 -27.48
CA LEU A 11 24.38 -11.49 -28.03
C LEU A 11 25.05 -11.74 -29.38
N THR A 12 25.04 -10.72 -30.24
CA THR A 12 25.79 -10.72 -31.51
C THR A 12 27.28 -10.48 -31.28
N ALA A 13 28.09 -10.81 -32.29
CA ALA A 13 29.54 -10.53 -32.26
C ALA A 13 29.87 -9.05 -32.08
N GLU A 14 29.03 -8.15 -32.63
CA GLU A 14 29.16 -6.71 -32.44
C GLU A 14 28.89 -6.32 -30.98
N GLU A 15 27.84 -6.87 -30.35
CA GLU A 15 27.53 -6.62 -28.94
C GLU A 15 28.61 -7.17 -28.01
N TRP A 16 29.19 -8.35 -28.29
CA TRP A 16 30.35 -8.85 -27.55
C TRP A 16 31.54 -7.89 -27.63
N ALA A 17 31.82 -7.35 -28.83
CA ALA A 17 32.90 -6.40 -29.02
C ALA A 17 32.64 -5.10 -28.25
N LYS A 18 31.43 -4.52 -28.37
CA LYS A 18 31.01 -3.33 -27.60
C LYS A 18 31.21 -3.55 -26.11
N ARG A 19 30.77 -4.70 -25.59
CA ARG A 19 30.87 -5.04 -24.17
C ARG A 19 32.33 -5.11 -23.70
N LEU A 20 33.20 -5.75 -24.47
CA LEU A 20 34.64 -5.84 -24.16
C LEU A 20 35.33 -4.47 -24.16
N LEU A 21 34.98 -3.60 -25.10
CA LEU A 21 35.57 -2.27 -25.20
C LEU A 21 35.05 -1.31 -24.12
N ALA A 22 33.78 -1.42 -23.77
CA ALA A 22 33.16 -0.61 -22.73
C ALA A 22 33.62 -0.97 -21.30
N SER A 23 34.09 -2.20 -21.09
CA SER A 23 34.53 -2.71 -19.78
C SER A 23 36.05 -2.80 -19.63
N ALA A 24 36.83 -2.46 -20.66
CA ALA A 24 38.29 -2.51 -20.59
C ALA A 24 38.84 -1.58 -19.49
N ASP A 25 39.90 -2.01 -18.81
CA ASP A 25 40.55 -1.22 -17.77
C ASP A 25 41.59 -0.26 -18.38
N ASN A 26 41.29 1.04 -18.29
CA ASN A 26 42.19 2.14 -18.62
C ASN A 26 42.48 3.05 -17.42
N SER A 27 42.17 2.62 -16.19
CA SER A 27 42.38 3.42 -14.97
C SER A 27 43.84 3.89 -14.80
N TRP A 28 44.77 3.07 -15.28
CA TRP A 28 46.21 3.31 -15.27
C TRP A 28 46.69 4.37 -16.28
N PHE A 29 45.89 4.76 -17.28
CA PHE A 29 46.29 5.78 -18.27
C PHE A 29 46.71 7.08 -17.58
N SER A 30 45.94 7.53 -16.59
CA SER A 30 46.23 8.74 -15.83
C SER A 30 47.55 8.63 -15.06
N SER A 31 47.80 7.49 -14.42
CA SER A 31 48.99 7.25 -13.60
C SER A 31 50.29 7.12 -14.41
N LEU A 32 50.19 6.66 -15.66
CA LEU A 32 51.33 6.45 -16.56
C LEU A 32 51.47 7.55 -17.61
N GLY A 33 50.63 8.59 -17.58
CA GLY A 33 50.69 9.71 -18.52
C GLY A 33 50.30 9.34 -19.96
N VAL A 34 49.48 8.32 -20.16
CA VAL A 34 49.00 7.89 -21.49
C VAL A 34 47.99 8.93 -22.01
N PRO A 35 48.22 9.55 -23.18
CA PRO A 35 47.28 10.52 -23.73
C PRO A 35 45.94 9.90 -24.14
N VAL A 36 44.84 10.44 -23.62
CA VAL A 36 43.48 10.10 -24.06
C VAL A 36 43.22 10.77 -25.41
N ALA A 37 42.85 9.97 -26.42
CA ALA A 37 42.53 10.43 -27.77
C ALA A 37 41.06 10.81 -27.93
N GLY A 38 40.17 10.21 -27.15
CA GLY A 38 38.73 10.52 -27.17
C GLY A 38 37.92 9.58 -26.28
N SER A 39 36.60 9.56 -26.50
CA SER A 39 35.67 8.66 -25.84
C SER A 39 34.66 8.13 -26.85
N VAL A 40 34.20 6.91 -26.64
CA VAL A 40 33.12 6.27 -27.42
C VAL A 40 31.88 6.17 -26.55
N ASP A 41 30.72 6.48 -27.11
CA ASP A 41 29.42 6.21 -26.51
C ASP A 41 28.91 4.86 -27.01
N PHE A 42 28.69 3.93 -26.07
CA PHE A 42 28.18 2.59 -26.33
C PHE A 42 26.66 2.50 -26.20
N GLY A 43 25.99 3.61 -25.82
CA GLY A 43 24.55 3.72 -25.65
C GLY A 43 24.10 3.62 -24.19
N ASN A 44 22.87 4.07 -23.93
CA ASN A 44 22.21 4.01 -22.62
C ASN A 44 23.07 4.53 -21.45
N GLY A 45 23.83 5.61 -21.70
CA GLY A 45 24.68 6.28 -20.73
C GLY A 45 26.06 5.65 -20.50
N VAL A 46 26.44 4.61 -21.24
CA VAL A 46 27.76 3.98 -21.14
C VAL A 46 28.73 4.65 -22.10
N THR A 47 29.71 5.37 -21.56
CA THR A 47 30.80 5.96 -22.34
C THR A 47 32.15 5.46 -21.84
N HIS A 48 33.11 5.30 -22.74
CA HIS A 48 34.44 4.83 -22.36
C HIS A 48 35.55 5.53 -23.16
N ALA A 49 36.55 6.03 -22.45
CA ALA A 49 37.70 6.71 -23.01
C ALA A 49 38.63 5.73 -23.74
N TYR A 50 39.36 6.25 -24.74
CA TYR A 50 40.39 5.49 -25.46
C TYR A 50 41.61 6.35 -25.77
N SER A 51 42.77 5.71 -25.93
CA SER A 51 44.01 6.30 -26.43
C SER A 51 44.31 5.81 -27.86
N GLY A 52 45.13 6.57 -28.59
CA GLY A 52 45.55 6.16 -29.93
C GLY A 52 46.53 4.97 -29.94
N GLU A 53 47.25 4.76 -28.84
CA GLU A 53 48.27 3.70 -28.71
C GLU A 53 47.70 2.42 -28.06
N TRP A 54 46.90 2.57 -27.01
CA TRP A 54 46.39 1.45 -26.20
C TRP A 54 44.89 1.20 -26.38
N GLY A 55 44.22 1.93 -27.26
CA GLY A 55 42.78 1.82 -27.45
C GLY A 55 42.03 2.06 -26.14
N HIS A 56 41.08 1.18 -25.82
CA HIS A 56 40.28 1.26 -24.60
C HIS A 56 41.00 0.75 -23.34
N GLY A 57 42.27 0.32 -23.42
CA GLY A 57 43.02 -0.24 -22.29
C GLY A 57 43.09 -1.76 -22.33
N VAL A 58 43.30 -2.37 -21.16
CA VAL A 58 43.44 -3.83 -21.03
C VAL A 58 42.06 -4.48 -20.92
N LEU A 59 41.83 -5.58 -21.64
CA LEU A 59 40.55 -6.29 -21.57
C LEU A 59 40.29 -6.83 -20.16
N ASP A 60 39.16 -6.42 -19.57
CA ASP A 60 38.66 -6.97 -18.31
C ASP A 60 37.45 -7.88 -18.57
N ILE A 61 37.71 -9.18 -18.62
CA ILE A 61 36.68 -10.19 -18.89
C ILE A 61 35.71 -10.31 -17.71
N ALA A 62 36.16 -10.07 -16.47
CA ALA A 62 35.29 -10.18 -15.31
C ALA A 62 34.26 -9.04 -15.31
N SER A 63 34.70 -7.82 -15.59
CA SER A 63 33.81 -6.67 -15.79
C SER A 63 32.90 -6.87 -17.01
N ALA A 64 33.42 -7.45 -18.11
CA ALA A 64 32.61 -7.79 -19.27
C ALA A 64 31.54 -8.86 -18.99
N LEU A 65 31.72 -9.73 -17.99
CA LEU A 65 30.73 -10.75 -17.61
C LEU A 65 29.73 -10.27 -16.54
N SER A 66 29.98 -9.12 -15.93
CA SER A 66 29.13 -8.50 -14.92
C SER A 66 28.17 -7.48 -15.56
N PRO A 67 27.06 -7.09 -14.90
CA PRO A 67 26.20 -6.02 -15.42
C PRO A 67 26.97 -4.72 -15.64
N ILE A 68 26.79 -4.09 -16.80
CA ILE A 68 27.44 -2.81 -17.15
C ILE A 68 26.41 -1.69 -17.14
N GLY A 69 26.68 -0.64 -16.37
CA GLY A 69 25.80 0.51 -16.22
C GLY A 69 24.58 0.20 -15.36
N THR A 70 23.44 0.80 -15.69
CA THR A 70 22.21 0.67 -14.92
C THR A 70 21.41 -0.54 -15.39
N VAL A 71 20.96 -1.35 -14.43
CA VAL A 71 20.05 -2.47 -14.69
C VAL A 71 18.61 -1.98 -14.67
N ALA A 72 17.83 -2.40 -15.67
CA ALA A 72 16.47 -1.95 -15.90
C ALA A 72 15.54 -3.11 -16.27
N VAL A 73 14.27 -3.00 -15.90
CA VAL A 73 13.20 -3.83 -16.45
C VAL A 73 12.75 -3.22 -17.77
N LEU A 74 12.58 -4.05 -18.79
CA LEU A 74 12.08 -3.64 -20.09
C LEU A 74 10.62 -4.04 -20.27
N SER A 75 9.80 -3.07 -20.67
CA SER A 75 8.41 -3.29 -21.06
C SER A 75 8.26 -3.06 -22.56
N GLY A 76 8.09 -4.14 -23.31
CA GLY A 76 7.94 -4.15 -24.77
C GLY A 76 8.56 -5.40 -25.39
N ASP A 77 8.65 -5.43 -26.71
CA ASP A 77 9.04 -6.65 -27.46
C ASP A 77 10.50 -6.64 -27.92
N ASN A 78 11.25 -5.55 -27.74
CA ASN A 78 12.63 -5.44 -28.23
C ASN A 78 13.53 -4.60 -27.32
N VAL A 79 14.76 -5.07 -27.08
CA VAL A 79 15.70 -4.45 -26.13
C VAL A 79 16.15 -3.02 -26.49
N VAL A 80 15.95 -2.61 -27.75
CA VAL A 80 16.32 -1.28 -28.25
C VAL A 80 15.15 -0.29 -28.16
N THR A 81 13.93 -0.74 -28.44
CA THR A 81 12.75 0.14 -28.55
C THR A 81 11.83 0.12 -27.32
N SER A 82 12.00 -0.86 -26.43
CA SER A 82 11.17 -0.99 -25.22
C SER A 82 11.41 0.13 -24.22
N ASN A 83 10.38 0.44 -23.44
CA ASN A 83 10.52 1.36 -22.32
C ASN A 83 11.43 0.75 -21.26
N ARG A 84 12.37 1.55 -20.75
CA ARG A 84 13.32 1.16 -19.71
C ARG A 84 12.93 1.81 -18.38
N THR A 85 12.71 0.99 -17.36
CA THR A 85 12.55 1.45 -15.97
C THR A 85 13.70 0.92 -15.16
N SER A 86 14.41 1.77 -14.41
CA SER A 86 15.51 1.31 -13.58
C SER A 86 15.00 0.30 -12.53
N LEU A 87 15.84 -0.68 -12.17
CA LEU A 87 15.44 -1.72 -11.23
C LEU A 87 14.92 -1.15 -9.89
N ALA A 88 15.50 -0.03 -9.44
CA ALA A 88 15.08 0.67 -8.22
C ALA A 88 13.67 1.29 -8.33
N GLU A 89 13.27 1.76 -9.51
CA GLU A 89 11.95 2.34 -9.78
C GLU A 89 10.91 1.29 -10.16
N SER A 90 11.35 0.09 -10.53
CA SER A 90 10.49 -1.04 -10.87
C SER A 90 9.84 -1.70 -9.65
N VAL A 91 10.29 -1.40 -8.43
CA VAL A 91 9.77 -2.05 -7.22
C VAL A 91 8.33 -1.64 -6.92
N LEU A 92 7.45 -2.63 -6.80
CA LEU A 92 6.06 -2.47 -6.39
C LEU A 92 5.95 -2.58 -4.86
N LEU A 93 5.45 -1.53 -4.21
CA LEU A 93 5.20 -1.49 -2.77
C LEU A 93 3.78 -1.95 -2.48
N THR A 94 3.63 -3.03 -1.72
CA THR A 94 2.31 -3.60 -1.41
C THR A 94 1.76 -3.09 -0.08
N PRO A 95 0.48 -2.69 -0.01
CA PRO A 95 -0.18 -2.35 1.24
C PRO A 95 -0.37 -3.56 2.16
N ALA A 96 -0.65 -3.30 3.45
CA ALA A 96 -0.99 -4.32 4.44
C ALA A 96 -2.06 -5.29 3.95
N ALA A 97 -3.09 -4.81 3.25
CA ALA A 97 -4.19 -5.65 2.77
C ALA A 97 -3.77 -6.76 1.80
N PHE A 98 -2.71 -6.53 1.02
CA PHE A 98 -2.15 -7.50 0.06
C PHE A 98 -1.13 -8.46 0.71
N GLY A 99 -0.57 -8.06 1.86
CA GLY A 99 0.43 -8.82 2.61
C GLY A 99 1.57 -9.39 1.78
N ASP A 100 1.84 -10.69 1.91
CA ASP A 100 2.89 -11.41 1.19
C ASP A 100 2.41 -12.09 -0.10
N GLY A 101 1.16 -11.87 -0.53
CA GLY A 101 0.54 -12.60 -1.65
C GLY A 101 1.32 -12.47 -2.96
N LEU A 102 1.55 -11.24 -3.42
CA LEU A 102 2.32 -10.97 -4.64
C LEU A 102 3.79 -11.43 -4.54
N THR A 103 4.41 -11.23 -3.38
CA THR A 103 5.80 -11.66 -3.15
C THR A 103 5.93 -13.18 -3.25
N SER A 104 4.96 -13.90 -2.69
CA SER A 104 4.90 -15.36 -2.70
C SER A 104 4.60 -15.90 -4.10
N ALA A 105 3.66 -15.28 -4.81
CA ALA A 105 3.30 -15.65 -6.18
C ALA A 105 4.47 -15.50 -7.17
N LEU A 106 5.38 -14.56 -6.91
CA LEU A 106 6.55 -14.31 -7.76
C LEU A 106 7.86 -14.96 -7.25
N SER A 107 7.81 -15.70 -6.15
CA SER A 107 8.99 -16.30 -5.50
C SER A 107 9.71 -17.36 -6.32
N THR A 108 9.02 -17.99 -7.28
CA THR A 108 9.60 -19.02 -8.17
C THR A 108 9.71 -18.56 -9.61
N THR A 109 9.54 -17.26 -9.86
CA THR A 109 9.53 -16.69 -11.20
C THR A 109 10.77 -15.84 -11.42
N ASP A 110 11.60 -16.22 -12.39
CA ASP A 110 12.73 -15.40 -12.81
C ASP A 110 12.28 -14.35 -13.82
N ILE A 111 12.77 -13.14 -13.66
CA ILE A 111 12.53 -12.01 -14.56
C ILE A 111 13.86 -11.58 -15.14
N ALA A 112 13.90 -11.41 -16.46
CA ALA A 112 15.03 -10.83 -17.15
C ALA A 112 15.07 -9.31 -16.94
N VAL A 113 16.16 -8.85 -16.36
CA VAL A 113 16.54 -7.44 -16.30
C VAL A 113 17.70 -7.18 -17.24
N PHE A 114 17.78 -5.99 -17.79
CA PHE A 114 18.72 -5.66 -18.86
C PHE A 114 19.64 -4.55 -18.40
N ASP A 115 20.94 -4.76 -18.55
CA ASP A 115 21.92 -3.72 -18.29
C ASP A 115 21.92 -2.66 -19.41
N SER A 116 22.77 -1.64 -19.29
CA SER A 116 22.84 -0.55 -20.27
C SER A 116 23.26 -1.05 -21.66
N LEU A 117 23.94 -2.19 -21.79
CA LEU A 117 24.33 -2.77 -23.07
C LEU A 117 23.37 -3.89 -23.53
N ASN A 118 22.15 -3.91 -23.00
CA ASN A 118 21.07 -4.82 -23.38
C ASN A 118 21.38 -6.31 -23.16
N ARG A 119 22.28 -6.62 -22.22
CA ARG A 119 22.49 -7.99 -21.76
C ARG A 119 21.48 -8.31 -20.67
N GLY A 120 20.79 -9.44 -20.83
CA GLY A 120 19.85 -9.97 -19.85
C GLY A 120 20.55 -10.62 -18.65
N PHE A 121 20.04 -10.36 -17.45
CA PHE A 121 20.37 -11.03 -16.21
C PHE A 121 19.08 -11.48 -15.54
N ALA A 122 19.11 -12.57 -14.78
CA ALA A 122 17.93 -13.03 -14.05
C ALA A 122 17.91 -12.43 -12.64
N VAL A 123 16.76 -11.92 -12.24
CA VAL A 123 16.44 -11.60 -10.84
C VAL A 123 15.17 -12.33 -10.44
N GLN A 124 15.00 -12.60 -9.14
CA GLN A 124 13.76 -13.22 -8.67
C GLN A 124 12.64 -12.18 -8.76
N GLY A 125 11.46 -12.58 -9.26
CA GLY A 125 10.31 -11.69 -9.34
C GLY A 125 9.86 -11.14 -8.00
N SER A 126 10.09 -11.88 -6.90
CA SER A 126 9.88 -11.38 -5.55
C SER A 126 10.76 -10.18 -5.19
N ASP A 127 11.91 -9.97 -5.85
CA ASP A 127 12.76 -8.81 -5.61
C ASP A 127 12.16 -7.52 -6.18
N LEU A 128 11.21 -7.63 -7.11
CA LEU A 128 10.44 -6.49 -7.65
C LEU A 128 9.21 -6.15 -6.83
N VAL A 129 8.92 -6.88 -5.74
CA VAL A 129 7.78 -6.63 -4.88
C VAL A 129 8.23 -6.53 -3.44
N THR A 130 7.88 -5.45 -2.78
CA THR A 130 8.15 -5.29 -1.35
C THR A 130 6.86 -5.45 -0.57
N ALA A 131 6.81 -6.52 0.24
CA ALA A 131 5.78 -6.74 1.24
C ALA A 131 5.74 -5.59 2.26
N PRO A 132 4.57 -5.26 2.84
CA PRO A 132 4.45 -4.22 3.85
C PRO A 132 5.32 -4.56 5.06
N ARG A 133 6.00 -3.57 5.63
CA ARG A 133 6.70 -3.74 6.91
C ARG A 133 5.74 -3.38 8.05
N PRO A 134 5.21 -4.34 8.81
CA PRO A 134 4.27 -4.04 9.89
C PRO A 134 4.93 -3.14 10.94
N SER A 135 4.26 -2.04 11.31
CA SER A 135 4.80 -1.07 12.27
C SER A 135 4.95 -1.68 13.67
N MET A 136 6.16 -1.70 14.23
CA MET A 136 6.40 -2.24 15.58
C MET A 136 5.66 -1.47 16.68
N LEU A 137 5.30 -0.21 16.43
CA LEU A 137 4.48 0.61 17.32
C LEU A 137 3.00 0.40 16.99
N PRO A 138 2.21 -0.09 17.94
CA PRO A 138 0.76 -0.11 17.83
C PRO A 138 0.20 1.30 17.69
N LYS A 139 -0.79 1.51 16.81
CA LYS A 139 -1.56 2.77 16.76
C LYS A 139 -2.61 2.84 17.90
N LEU A 140 -2.33 2.19 19.05
CA LEU A 140 -3.17 2.11 20.26
C LEU A 140 -3.62 3.47 20.80
N LEU A 141 -2.80 4.49 20.55
CA LEU A 141 -2.97 5.86 21.02
C LEU A 141 -3.31 6.82 19.89
N SER A 142 -3.82 6.38 18.74
CA SER A 142 -4.32 7.31 17.72
C SER A 142 -5.32 8.32 18.33
N SER A 143 -6.11 7.88 19.32
CA SER A 143 -7.02 8.71 20.12
C SER A 143 -6.35 9.69 21.11
N VAL A 144 -5.05 9.52 21.40
CA VAL A 144 -4.24 10.37 22.29
C VAL A 144 -3.19 11.21 21.53
N GLN A 145 -2.70 10.72 20.38
CA GLN A 145 -1.73 11.38 19.51
C GLN A 145 -2.38 12.28 18.44
N GLY A 146 -3.64 12.05 18.10
CA GLY A 146 -4.37 12.99 17.26
C GLY A 146 -4.59 14.31 18.00
N PRO A 147 -4.48 15.48 17.35
CA PRO A 147 -5.03 16.69 17.93
C PRO A 147 -6.46 16.38 18.35
N ALA A 148 -6.80 16.80 19.56
CA ALA A 148 -8.15 17.00 20.01
C ALA A 148 -8.84 18.12 19.17
N TRP A 149 -8.88 17.99 17.85
CA TRP A 149 -10.16 18.24 17.21
C TRP A 149 -10.91 16.94 17.54
N GLY A 150 -11.52 16.79 18.72
CA GLY A 150 -12.81 17.43 18.87
C GLY A 150 -13.64 17.05 17.63
N VAL A 151 -14.66 16.23 17.76
CA VAL A 151 -15.95 16.88 18.00
C VAL A 151 -15.72 18.18 18.75
N LEU A 152 -15.33 19.24 18.01
CA LEU A 152 -15.29 20.58 18.54
C LEU A 152 -16.74 20.80 18.95
N PRO A 153 -17.07 20.90 20.25
CA PRO A 153 -18.26 21.63 20.59
C PRO A 153 -17.90 23.07 20.21
N SER A 154 -18.31 23.50 19.01
CA SER A 154 -18.16 24.85 18.41
C SER A 154 -16.70 25.32 18.17
N TYR A 155 -16.29 26.13 17.20
CA TYR A 155 -16.94 26.91 16.14
C TYR A 155 -15.83 27.40 15.16
N ARG A 156 -15.80 26.85 13.95
CA ARG A 156 -15.92 27.69 12.75
C ARG A 156 -16.95 26.98 11.91
N GLU A 157 -18.20 27.11 12.37
CA GLU A 157 -19.31 27.01 11.46
C GLU A 157 -19.02 27.98 10.31
N VAL A 158 -18.51 27.47 9.19
CA VAL A 158 -19.04 27.97 7.93
C VAL A 158 -20.45 27.37 7.87
N ARG A 159 -21.35 27.93 8.69
CA ARG A 159 -22.78 27.91 8.40
C ARG A 159 -22.94 28.73 7.14
N SER A 160 -22.60 28.16 5.98
CA SER A 160 -23.52 28.35 4.88
C SER A 160 -24.73 27.52 5.26
N ALA A 161 -25.81 28.21 5.66
CA ALA A 161 -27.07 27.62 6.05
C ALA A 161 -27.51 26.54 5.05
N LEU A 162 -27.26 25.26 5.36
CA LEU A 162 -28.07 24.18 4.83
C LEU A 162 -29.34 24.13 5.71
N PRO A 163 -30.54 24.05 5.12
CA PRO A 163 -31.78 24.04 5.90
C PRO A 163 -31.76 22.93 6.95
N SER A 164 -31.80 23.30 8.23
CA SER A 164 -31.97 22.36 9.34
C SER A 164 -33.47 22.20 9.59
N ALA A 165 -33.96 20.97 9.46
CA ALA A 165 -35.20 20.53 10.11
C ALA A 165 -34.83 20.08 11.54
N SER A 166 -35.80 20.00 12.46
CA SER A 166 -35.55 19.68 13.88
C SER A 166 -34.76 18.38 14.12
N ASP A 167 -34.76 17.47 13.14
CA ASP A 167 -34.23 16.12 13.26
C ASP A 167 -33.03 15.85 12.33
N SER A 168 -32.42 16.89 11.73
CA SER A 168 -31.25 16.75 10.85
C SER A 168 -30.01 17.47 11.39
N THR A 169 -28.87 16.77 11.39
CA THR A 169 -27.55 17.30 11.74
C THR A 169 -26.58 17.11 10.56
N GLY A 170 -25.94 18.19 10.13
CA GLY A 170 -24.94 18.18 9.06
C GLY A 170 -23.61 18.71 9.56
N THR A 171 -22.52 18.01 9.27
CA THR A 171 -21.17 18.37 9.69
C THR A 171 -20.20 18.31 8.52
N ILE A 172 -19.21 19.19 8.54
CA ILE A 172 -18.03 19.12 7.66
C ILE A 172 -16.83 18.97 8.59
N SER A 173 -15.96 18.00 8.34
CA SER A 173 -14.83 17.67 9.20
C SER A 173 -13.57 17.41 8.39
N LEU A 174 -12.44 17.85 8.93
CA LEU A 174 -11.12 17.44 8.49
C LEU A 174 -10.68 16.28 9.38
N VAL A 175 -10.47 15.10 8.80
CA VAL A 175 -10.12 13.88 9.53
C VAL A 175 -8.93 13.19 8.88
N ASN A 176 -8.03 12.66 9.71
CA ASN A 176 -6.83 11.95 9.25
C ASN A 176 -7.13 10.58 8.62
N SER A 177 -8.38 10.09 8.73
CA SER A 177 -8.89 8.92 8.06
C SER A 177 -10.41 9.01 7.89
N ALA A 178 -10.94 8.51 6.77
CA ALA A 178 -12.39 8.40 6.57
C ALA A 178 -13.00 7.18 7.28
N ALA A 179 -12.19 6.28 7.84
CA ALA A 179 -12.68 5.12 8.57
C ALA A 179 -13.33 5.49 9.91
N GLY A 180 -14.39 4.77 10.27
CA GLY A 180 -15.15 5.03 11.49
C GLY A 180 -16.11 6.21 11.42
N LEU A 181 -16.23 6.90 10.27
CA LEU A 181 -17.19 8.00 10.08
C LEU A 181 -18.67 7.56 10.18
N PHE A 182 -18.94 6.27 10.00
CA PHE A 182 -20.26 5.68 10.25
C PHE A 182 -20.41 5.12 11.67
N ASP A 183 -19.34 5.08 12.46
CA ASP A 183 -19.40 4.52 13.80
C ASP A 183 -20.00 5.53 14.78
N THR A 184 -20.88 5.02 15.63
CA THR A 184 -21.60 5.81 16.63
C THR A 184 -21.25 5.38 18.06
N ALA A 185 -20.67 4.19 18.23
CA ALA A 185 -19.94 3.86 19.43
C ALA A 185 -18.63 4.65 19.34
N GLY A 186 -18.38 5.57 20.28
CA GLY A 186 -17.27 6.53 20.21
C GLY A 186 -15.88 5.92 19.89
N PRO A 187 -14.88 6.77 19.56
CA PRO A 187 -13.66 6.47 18.78
C PRO A 187 -12.63 5.54 19.45
N THR A 188 -13.05 4.41 20.00
CA THR A 188 -12.19 3.42 20.66
C THR A 188 -12.04 2.15 19.84
N ALA A 189 -12.25 2.23 18.52
CA ALA A 189 -11.79 1.19 17.60
C ALA A 189 -10.25 1.19 17.63
N PHE A 190 -9.68 0.11 18.14
CA PHE A 190 -8.23 -0.11 18.08
C PHE A 190 -7.76 -0.11 16.63
N ASN A 191 -8.66 -0.43 15.69
CA ASN A 191 -8.37 -0.60 14.29
C ASN A 191 -9.52 -0.17 13.38
N ALA A 192 -9.67 1.15 13.16
CA ALA A 192 -10.42 1.68 12.02
C ALA A 192 -9.89 1.18 10.64
N ARG A 193 -8.81 0.40 10.63
CA ARG A 193 -8.20 -0.25 9.46
C ARG A 193 -9.00 -1.42 8.87
N ALA A 194 -10.04 -1.90 9.55
CA ALA A 194 -10.93 -2.93 9.02
C ALA A 194 -11.81 -2.42 7.86
N SER A 195 -11.84 -1.11 7.61
CA SER A 195 -12.62 -0.49 6.55
C SER A 195 -11.76 -0.04 5.37
N VAL A 196 -12.29 -0.14 4.15
CA VAL A 196 -11.71 0.42 2.92
C VAL A 196 -11.52 1.93 3.00
N LEU A 197 -12.36 2.60 3.81
CA LEU A 197 -12.26 4.04 4.04
C LEU A 197 -10.95 4.43 4.75
N SER A 198 -10.25 3.47 5.34
CA SER A 198 -8.94 3.70 5.98
C SER A 198 -7.82 4.00 4.99
N ILE A 199 -8.04 3.72 3.69
CA ILE A 199 -7.10 4.04 2.62
C ILE A 199 -7.00 5.55 2.40
N ALA A 200 -8.10 6.28 2.66
CA ALA A 200 -8.15 7.72 2.53
C ALA A 200 -7.54 8.39 3.76
N HIS A 201 -6.46 9.14 3.54
CA HIS A 201 -5.73 9.90 4.53
C HIS A 201 -5.95 11.40 4.31
N ASP A 202 -5.83 12.20 5.38
CA ASP A 202 -5.96 13.66 5.36
C ASP A 202 -7.16 14.14 4.53
N THR A 203 -8.35 13.71 4.96
CA THR A 203 -9.59 13.86 4.19
C THR A 203 -10.43 15.03 4.68
N ILE A 204 -11.15 15.65 3.76
CA ILE A 204 -12.33 16.48 4.05
C ILE A 204 -13.55 15.58 3.89
N ALA A 205 -14.36 15.46 4.94
CA ALA A 205 -15.60 14.70 4.93
C ALA A 205 -16.79 15.60 5.25
N MET A 206 -17.91 15.36 4.56
CA MET A 206 -19.21 15.92 4.87
C MET A 206 -20.12 14.77 5.31
N VAL A 207 -20.74 14.89 6.49
CA VAL A 207 -21.61 13.86 7.05
C VAL A 207 -22.94 14.50 7.44
N SER A 208 -24.04 13.92 6.96
CA SER A 208 -25.39 14.34 7.29
C SER A 208 -26.13 13.18 7.94
N THR A 209 -26.63 13.37 9.16
CA THR A 209 -27.43 12.37 9.87
C THR A 209 -28.83 12.91 10.10
N GLN A 210 -29.82 12.16 9.65
CA GLN A 210 -31.23 12.41 9.91
C GLN A 210 -31.75 11.37 10.89
N GLN A 211 -32.31 11.82 12.01
CA GLN A 211 -32.96 10.97 12.99
C GLN A 211 -34.45 10.89 12.69
N ALA A 212 -35.04 9.70 12.83
CA ALA A 212 -36.48 9.47 12.71
C ALA A 212 -36.90 8.42 13.77
N GLY A 213 -37.10 8.88 15.00
CA GLY A 213 -37.39 8.01 16.14
C GLY A 213 -36.22 7.06 16.46
N PRO A 214 -36.41 5.73 16.48
CA PRO A 214 -35.36 4.75 16.74
C PRO A 214 -34.45 4.50 15.53
N MET A 215 -34.65 5.22 14.42
CA MET A 215 -33.88 5.06 13.19
C MET A 215 -33.03 6.29 12.94
N SER A 216 -31.80 6.08 12.45
CA SER A 216 -30.91 7.14 11.99
C SER A 216 -30.41 6.81 10.59
N ILE A 217 -30.44 7.77 9.68
CA ILE A 217 -29.86 7.66 8.34
C ILE A 217 -28.69 8.61 8.26
N THR A 218 -27.49 8.09 8.05
CA THR A 218 -26.25 8.85 7.89
C THR A 218 -25.76 8.74 6.45
N ALA A 219 -25.69 9.87 5.75
CA ALA A 219 -25.05 9.97 4.44
C ALA A 219 -23.70 10.68 4.60
N MET A 220 -22.69 10.22 3.87
CA MET A 220 -21.39 10.87 3.85
C MET A 220 -20.81 11.01 2.45
N GLY A 221 -19.97 12.02 2.27
CA GLY A 221 -19.08 12.19 1.13
C GLY A 221 -17.72 12.67 1.62
N PHE A 222 -16.64 12.22 1.01
CA PHE A 222 -15.30 12.66 1.37
C PHE A 222 -14.38 12.70 0.16
N ALA A 223 -13.32 13.49 0.28
CA ALA A 223 -12.19 13.51 -0.63
C ALA A 223 -10.89 13.76 0.17
N GLY A 224 -9.80 13.16 -0.25
CA GLY A 224 -8.50 13.31 0.40
C GLY A 224 -7.36 12.71 -0.42
N GLN A 225 -6.27 12.41 0.27
CA GLN A 225 -5.10 11.77 -0.33
C GLN A 225 -5.15 10.25 -0.12
N GLY A 226 -4.78 9.50 -1.16
CA GLY A 226 -4.64 8.05 -1.09
C GLY A 226 -3.38 7.62 -0.32
N ALA A 227 -3.23 6.32 -0.09
CA ALA A 227 -2.11 5.77 0.65
C ALA A 227 -0.75 5.80 -0.09
N VAL A 228 -0.71 6.22 -1.37
CA VAL A 228 0.48 6.13 -2.25
C VAL A 228 0.79 7.48 -2.89
N GLY A 229 1.94 8.06 -2.54
CA GLY A 229 2.46 9.25 -3.20
C GLY A 229 1.64 10.52 -2.96
N GLN A 230 2.22 11.68 -3.30
CA GLN A 230 1.58 12.99 -3.07
C GLN A 230 0.46 13.32 -4.08
N ASP A 231 0.36 12.56 -5.19
CA ASP A 231 -0.50 12.87 -6.34
C ASP A 231 -1.73 11.95 -6.50
N ASN A 232 -1.92 10.94 -5.64
CA ASN A 232 -3.09 10.06 -5.72
C ASN A 232 -4.27 10.64 -4.92
N GLY A 233 -5.28 11.13 -5.64
CA GLY A 233 -6.56 11.51 -5.05
C GLY A 233 -7.45 10.30 -4.74
N VAL A 234 -8.18 10.38 -3.64
CA VAL A 234 -9.22 9.43 -3.28
C VAL A 234 -10.49 10.18 -2.90
N ALA A 235 -11.63 9.68 -3.34
CA ALA A 235 -12.92 10.24 -2.99
C ALA A 235 -13.96 9.15 -2.82
N GLY A 236 -14.97 9.38 -2.00
CA GLY A 236 -15.99 8.38 -1.79
C GLY A 236 -17.25 8.94 -1.18
N THR A 237 -18.25 8.08 -1.11
CA THR A 237 -19.54 8.36 -0.49
C THR A 237 -20.08 7.11 0.14
N GLY A 238 -21.02 7.25 1.06
CA GLY A 238 -21.79 6.11 1.50
C GLY A 238 -23.00 6.51 2.32
N ILE A 239 -23.82 5.52 2.58
CA ILE A 239 -25.04 5.65 3.36
C ILE A 239 -25.01 4.53 4.41
N ASN A 240 -25.30 4.90 5.65
CA ASN A 240 -25.54 3.99 6.76
C ASN A 240 -26.95 4.24 7.30
N VAL A 241 -27.68 3.16 7.54
CA VAL A 241 -28.94 3.18 8.26
C VAL A 241 -28.73 2.41 9.54
N ALA A 242 -29.02 3.03 10.68
CA ALA A 242 -28.99 2.37 11.95
C ALA A 242 -30.37 2.39 12.61
N TRP A 243 -30.65 1.32 13.34
CA TRP A 243 -31.90 1.13 14.07
C TRP A 243 -31.58 0.72 15.50
N GLY A 244 -32.40 1.18 16.44
CA GLY A 244 -32.29 0.83 17.85
C GLY A 244 -32.24 2.04 18.76
N GLY A 245 -31.76 1.82 19.98
CA GLY A 245 -31.66 2.85 21.01
C GLY A 245 -30.36 2.70 21.81
N GLU A 246 -30.31 3.25 23.01
CA GLU A 246 -29.11 3.24 23.85
C GLU A 246 -28.64 1.82 24.25
N ALA A 247 -29.57 0.87 24.35
CA ALA A 247 -29.25 -0.48 24.80
C ALA A 247 -28.85 -1.45 23.67
N SER A 248 -29.32 -1.21 22.45
CA SER A 248 -29.04 -2.08 21.30
C SER A 248 -29.18 -1.27 20.03
N ARG A 249 -28.16 -1.31 19.19
CA ARG A 249 -28.13 -0.64 17.90
C ARG A 249 -27.56 -1.58 16.85
N VAL A 250 -28.24 -1.66 15.72
CA VAL A 250 -27.76 -2.37 14.53
C VAL A 250 -27.66 -1.36 13.41
N SER A 251 -26.56 -1.38 12.66
CA SER A 251 -26.34 -0.53 11.52
C SER A 251 -25.99 -1.34 10.29
N LEU A 252 -26.53 -0.94 9.15
CA LEU A 252 -26.23 -1.49 7.84
C LEU A 252 -25.91 -0.35 6.91
N GLY A 253 -25.00 -0.59 5.98
CA GLY A 253 -24.95 0.30 4.84
C GLY A 253 -23.93 -0.07 3.82
N VAL A 254 -23.70 0.89 2.95
CA VAL A 254 -22.90 0.73 1.74
C VAL A 254 -22.03 1.94 1.55
N SER A 255 -20.86 1.73 0.95
CA SER A 255 -20.00 2.83 0.52
C SER A 255 -19.41 2.55 -0.85
N TYR A 256 -19.01 3.63 -1.50
CA TYR A 256 -18.29 3.64 -2.76
C TYR A 256 -17.05 4.51 -2.60
N LEU A 257 -15.90 4.00 -3.06
CA LEU A 257 -14.60 4.65 -2.99
C LEU A 257 -13.98 4.62 -4.39
N GLY A 258 -13.54 5.76 -4.90
CA GLY A 258 -12.72 5.86 -6.10
C GLY A 258 -11.29 6.27 -5.74
N GLU A 259 -10.31 5.57 -6.30
CA GLU A 259 -8.89 5.89 -6.17
C GLU A 259 -8.31 6.24 -7.54
N GLN A 260 -7.52 7.31 -7.62
CA GLN A 260 -6.78 7.65 -8.82
C GLN A 260 -5.46 6.87 -8.86
N GLY A 261 -5.16 6.25 -10.00
CA GLY A 261 -3.87 5.59 -10.25
C GLY A 261 -3.44 4.51 -9.24
N SER A 262 -4.38 3.92 -8.49
CA SER A 262 -4.11 2.92 -7.46
C SER A 262 -5.29 1.96 -7.28
N LEU A 263 -5.02 0.82 -6.64
CA LEU A 263 -6.00 -0.23 -6.33
C LEU A 263 -5.88 -0.65 -4.87
N LEU A 264 -6.83 -0.26 -4.02
CA LEU A 264 -6.82 -0.54 -2.58
C LEU A 264 -5.53 -0.09 -1.89
N GLY A 265 -5.05 1.10 -2.27
CA GLY A 265 -3.77 1.64 -1.86
C GLY A 265 -2.55 0.98 -2.51
N LEU A 266 -2.71 0.02 -3.44
CA LEU A 266 -1.58 -0.50 -4.23
C LEU A 266 -1.18 0.56 -5.25
N GLY A 267 0.06 1.03 -5.13
CA GLY A 267 0.63 2.05 -6.01
C GLY A 267 1.00 1.49 -7.37
N GLN A 268 1.00 2.33 -8.40
CA GLN A 268 1.55 1.96 -9.71
C GLN A 268 2.90 2.61 -9.96
N ASN A 269 3.68 1.99 -10.83
CA ASN A 269 4.90 2.57 -11.40
C ASN A 269 4.95 2.25 -12.90
N THR A 270 6.02 2.66 -13.60
CA THR A 270 6.15 2.44 -15.04
C THR A 270 6.31 0.96 -15.43
N THR A 271 6.78 0.11 -14.50
CA THR A 271 6.90 -1.34 -14.69
C THR A 271 5.59 -2.08 -14.36
N PHE A 272 4.85 -1.63 -13.34
CA PHE A 272 3.59 -2.20 -12.89
C PHE A 272 2.49 -1.16 -13.03
N GLY A 273 2.02 -0.97 -14.26
CA GLY A 273 0.95 -0.03 -14.60
C GLY A 273 -0.42 -0.61 -14.30
N LEU A 274 -1.07 -0.15 -13.23
CA LEU A 274 -2.38 -0.62 -12.81
C LEU A 274 -3.53 0.09 -13.54
N GLY A 275 -3.24 1.16 -14.30
CA GLY A 275 -4.20 1.88 -15.14
C GLY A 275 -4.62 3.23 -14.56
N GLY A 276 -5.82 3.68 -14.93
CA GLY A 276 -6.32 5.02 -14.60
C GLY A 276 -6.74 5.19 -13.13
N GLY A 277 -7.07 4.08 -12.45
CA GLY A 277 -7.50 4.08 -11.06
C GLY A 277 -8.39 2.88 -10.76
N SER A 278 -9.10 2.94 -9.63
CA SER A 278 -10.02 1.89 -9.22
C SER A 278 -11.28 2.43 -8.55
N ALA A 279 -12.29 1.57 -8.50
CA ALA A 279 -13.57 1.81 -7.83
C ALA A 279 -13.91 0.64 -6.92
N SER A 280 -14.15 0.90 -5.65
CA SER A 280 -14.50 -0.08 -4.63
C SER A 280 -15.90 0.16 -4.12
N GLY A 281 -16.76 -0.87 -4.18
CA GLY A 281 -18.07 -0.88 -3.53
C GLY A 281 -18.03 -1.79 -2.30
N THR A 282 -18.58 -1.33 -1.18
CA THR A 282 -18.60 -2.10 0.08
C THR A 282 -19.99 -2.18 0.69
N ALA A 283 -20.18 -3.20 1.52
CA ALA A 283 -21.26 -3.32 2.48
C ALA A 283 -20.68 -3.43 3.89
N HIS A 284 -21.28 -2.71 4.84
CA HIS A 284 -20.92 -2.71 6.26
C HIS A 284 -22.08 -3.14 7.14
N LEU A 285 -21.76 -3.85 8.21
CA LEU A 285 -22.66 -4.24 9.30
C LEU A 285 -22.01 -3.82 10.62
N GLY A 286 -22.77 -3.11 11.45
CA GLY A 286 -22.41 -2.76 12.81
C GLY A 286 -23.45 -3.24 13.81
N ILE A 287 -22.99 -3.72 14.97
CA ILE A 287 -23.85 -4.10 16.09
C ILE A 287 -23.23 -3.54 17.36
N ASP A 288 -24.03 -2.87 18.17
CA ASP A 288 -23.69 -2.39 19.51
C ASP A 288 -24.75 -2.90 20.48
N GLN A 289 -24.33 -3.58 21.54
CA GLN A 289 -25.23 -4.19 22.50
C GLN A 289 -24.76 -3.92 23.92
N MET A 290 -25.53 -3.11 24.66
CA MET A 290 -25.43 -3.02 26.11
C MET A 290 -26.01 -4.31 26.69
N VAL A 291 -25.16 -5.18 27.23
CA VAL A 291 -25.57 -6.46 27.81
C VAL A 291 -26.15 -6.23 29.20
N VAL A 292 -25.46 -5.41 30.00
CA VAL A 292 -25.90 -4.87 31.28
C VAL A 292 -25.37 -3.44 31.41
N PRO A 293 -25.94 -2.58 32.28
CA PRO A 293 -25.41 -1.24 32.49
C PRO A 293 -23.90 -1.26 32.79
N GLY A 294 -23.12 -0.55 31.98
CA GLY A 294 -21.66 -0.53 32.10
C GLY A 294 -20.93 -1.66 31.37
N PHE A 295 -21.61 -2.58 30.69
CA PHE A 295 -20.99 -3.61 29.86
C PHE A 295 -21.62 -3.67 28.47
N GLU A 296 -20.82 -3.35 27.46
CA GLU A 296 -21.19 -3.27 26.06
C GLU A 296 -20.35 -4.24 25.24
N VAL A 297 -20.97 -4.89 24.26
CA VAL A 297 -20.28 -5.68 23.23
C VAL A 297 -20.59 -5.06 21.89
N PHE A 298 -19.60 -5.01 21.01
CA PHE A 298 -19.76 -4.47 19.67
C PHE A 298 -19.11 -5.36 18.62
N GLY A 299 -19.63 -5.27 17.40
CA GLY A 299 -19.13 -5.96 16.22
C GLY A 299 -19.23 -5.10 14.99
N ARG A 300 -18.24 -5.17 14.11
CA ARG A 300 -18.15 -4.49 12.82
C ARG A 300 -17.68 -5.50 11.79
N LEU A 301 -18.32 -5.52 10.63
CA LEU A 301 -17.94 -6.34 9.49
C LEU A 301 -18.03 -5.50 8.23
N GLU A 302 -17.03 -5.60 7.37
CA GLU A 302 -17.02 -5.00 6.06
C GLU A 302 -16.62 -6.04 5.01
N TYR A 303 -17.33 -6.02 3.88
CA TYR A 303 -16.98 -6.80 2.70
C TYR A 303 -17.13 -5.91 1.47
N GLY A 304 -16.19 -6.02 0.53
CA GLY A 304 -16.21 -5.20 -0.66
C GLY A 304 -15.54 -5.83 -1.87
N VAL A 305 -15.78 -5.19 -3.02
CA VAL A 305 -15.18 -5.54 -4.29
C VAL A 305 -14.59 -4.28 -4.91
N ALA A 306 -13.30 -4.33 -5.26
CA ALA A 306 -12.59 -3.31 -5.99
C ALA A 306 -12.43 -3.72 -7.45
N LYS A 307 -12.67 -2.77 -8.35
CA LYS A 307 -12.53 -2.93 -9.80
C LYS A 307 -11.55 -1.91 -10.33
N GLN A 308 -10.59 -2.38 -11.12
CA GLN A 308 -9.64 -1.54 -11.82
C GLN A 308 -10.31 -0.85 -13.03
N SER A 309 -9.84 0.34 -13.39
CA SER A 309 -10.31 1.11 -14.53
C SER A 309 -9.15 1.66 -15.37
N GLY A 310 -9.34 1.71 -16.69
CA GLY A 310 -8.31 2.10 -17.66
C GLY A 310 -7.47 0.93 -18.17
N ALA A 311 -6.61 1.17 -19.14
CA ALA A 311 -5.70 0.14 -19.65
C ALA A 311 -4.54 -0.05 -18.67
N THR A 312 -4.19 -1.31 -18.36
CA THR A 312 -2.94 -1.63 -17.67
C THR A 312 -1.76 -1.41 -18.59
N SER A 313 -0.56 -1.32 -18.03
CA SER A 313 0.68 -1.12 -18.79
C SER A 313 1.89 -1.69 -18.07
N GLY A 314 3.05 -1.64 -18.72
CA GLY A 314 4.24 -2.28 -18.19
C GLY A 314 4.16 -3.80 -18.34
N LEU A 315 4.50 -4.50 -17.27
CA LEU A 315 4.40 -5.95 -17.15
C LEU A 315 2.97 -6.42 -16.84
N VAL A 316 2.07 -5.53 -16.40
CA VAL A 316 0.70 -5.89 -16.01
C VAL A 316 -0.19 -5.96 -17.25
N THR A 317 -0.73 -7.15 -17.53
CA THR A 317 -1.62 -7.38 -18.69
C THR A 317 -3.09 -7.36 -18.31
N SER A 318 -3.42 -7.73 -17.07
CA SER A 318 -4.79 -7.71 -16.57
C SER A 318 -4.84 -7.70 -15.05
N LEU A 319 -5.97 -7.24 -14.52
CA LEU A 319 -6.33 -7.33 -13.11
C LEU A 319 -7.76 -7.83 -13.03
N SER A 320 -8.01 -8.86 -12.23
CA SER A 320 -9.38 -9.27 -11.92
C SER A 320 -10.03 -8.29 -10.95
N ASP A 321 -11.36 -8.41 -10.79
CA ASP A 321 -12.03 -7.83 -9.63
C ASP A 321 -11.38 -8.40 -8.36
N VAL A 322 -11.14 -7.53 -7.37
CA VAL A 322 -10.48 -7.86 -6.11
C VAL A 322 -11.50 -7.82 -4.98
N GLN A 323 -11.67 -8.94 -4.29
CA GLN A 323 -12.56 -9.05 -3.14
C GLN A 323 -11.75 -8.83 -1.86
N PHE A 324 -12.33 -8.12 -0.90
CA PHE A 324 -11.67 -7.84 0.36
C PHE A 324 -12.66 -7.85 1.52
N SER A 325 -12.14 -8.09 2.73
CA SER A 325 -12.94 -8.06 3.94
C SER A 325 -12.15 -7.54 5.14
N GLY A 326 -12.87 -7.06 6.15
CA GLY A 326 -12.31 -6.70 7.45
C GLY A 326 -13.37 -6.82 8.54
N PHE A 327 -12.94 -7.05 9.78
CA PHE A 327 -13.87 -7.11 10.90
C PHE A 327 -13.22 -6.64 12.20
N GLU A 328 -14.07 -6.24 13.14
CA GLU A 328 -13.69 -5.94 14.51
C GLU A 328 -14.78 -6.45 15.45
N ILE A 329 -14.40 -7.13 16.52
CA ILE A 329 -15.29 -7.53 17.59
C ILE A 329 -14.64 -7.08 18.89
N GLY A 330 -15.42 -6.50 19.79
CA GLY A 330 -14.88 -6.02 21.04
C GLY A 330 -15.92 -5.94 22.14
N ALA A 331 -15.40 -5.66 23.34
CA ALA A 331 -16.21 -5.44 24.52
C ALA A 331 -15.66 -4.26 25.31
N ARG A 332 -16.57 -3.54 25.96
CA ARG A 332 -16.28 -2.35 26.76
C ARG A 332 -16.96 -2.47 28.10
N MET A 333 -16.20 -2.26 29.14
CA MET A 333 -16.66 -2.25 30.51
C MET A 333 -16.38 -0.86 31.11
N ASN A 334 -17.34 -0.27 31.81
CA ASN A 334 -17.23 1.01 32.48
C ASN A 334 -17.40 0.82 33.99
N ASN A 335 -16.75 1.67 34.79
CA ASN A 335 -16.84 1.69 36.25
C ASN A 335 -16.39 0.37 36.91
N ILE A 336 -15.23 -0.16 36.51
CA ILE A 336 -14.68 -1.44 36.94
C ILE A 336 -13.86 -1.31 38.23
N LEU A 337 -12.91 -0.38 38.29
CA LEU A 337 -12.06 -0.12 39.45
C LEU A 337 -12.39 1.22 40.14
N GLY A 338 -12.95 2.19 39.42
CA GLY A 338 -13.39 3.48 39.93
C GLY A 338 -14.37 4.18 39.00
N ASP A 339 -14.95 5.29 39.47
CA ASP A 339 -15.97 6.02 38.73
C ASP A 339 -15.43 6.58 37.40
N ASN A 340 -16.15 6.33 36.31
CA ASN A 340 -15.85 6.73 34.94
C ASN A 340 -14.55 6.17 34.34
N ASP A 341 -14.00 5.10 34.91
CA ASP A 341 -12.98 4.31 34.22
C ASP A 341 -13.60 3.44 33.12
N GLN A 342 -12.76 2.96 32.21
CA GLN A 342 -13.19 2.15 31.08
C GLN A 342 -12.10 1.13 30.74
N LEU A 343 -12.50 -0.14 30.62
CA LEU A 343 -11.68 -1.26 30.13
C LEU A 343 -12.23 -1.75 28.79
N GLY A 344 -11.37 -1.87 27.79
CA GLY A 344 -11.71 -2.34 26.45
C GLY A 344 -10.90 -3.57 26.04
N PHE A 345 -11.57 -4.48 25.34
CA PHE A 345 -10.97 -5.62 24.68
C PHE A 345 -11.38 -5.62 23.22
N SER A 346 -10.47 -5.97 22.31
CA SER A 346 -10.78 -6.09 20.88
C SER A 346 -10.02 -7.24 20.23
N ILE A 347 -10.68 -7.83 19.23
CA ILE A 347 -10.11 -8.72 18.25
C ILE A 347 -10.49 -8.14 16.89
N ALA A 348 -9.50 -7.80 16.08
CA ALA A 348 -9.73 -7.19 14.78
C ALA A 348 -8.89 -7.85 13.71
N GLN A 349 -9.43 -7.89 12.51
CA GLN A 349 -8.67 -8.12 11.30
C GLN A 349 -8.73 -6.84 10.47
N PRO A 350 -7.58 -6.22 10.17
CA PRO A 350 -7.50 -5.18 9.16
C PRO A 350 -8.05 -5.63 7.80
N LEU A 351 -8.23 -4.67 6.89
CA LEU A 351 -8.63 -4.98 5.52
C LEU A 351 -7.68 -6.01 4.91
N ARG A 352 -8.22 -7.13 4.42
CA ARG A 352 -7.47 -8.23 3.78
C ARG A 352 -8.03 -8.51 2.39
N ILE A 353 -7.17 -8.73 1.41
CA ILE A 353 -7.60 -9.29 0.12
C ILE A 353 -8.01 -10.75 0.30
N GLU A 354 -9.24 -11.08 -0.08
CA GLU A 354 -9.78 -12.45 -0.03
C GLU A 354 -9.59 -13.18 -1.36
N ASN A 355 -9.68 -12.46 -2.48
CA ASN A 355 -9.52 -13.01 -3.82
C ASN A 355 -9.09 -11.92 -4.80
N GLY A 356 -8.29 -12.28 -5.80
CA GLY A 356 -7.84 -11.39 -6.85
C GLY A 356 -6.62 -11.96 -7.56
N THR A 357 -6.48 -11.66 -8.85
CA THR A 357 -5.36 -12.12 -9.67
C THR A 357 -4.81 -10.96 -10.52
N MET A 358 -3.50 -10.95 -10.71
CA MET A 358 -2.78 -10.03 -11.58
C MET A 358 -2.13 -10.84 -12.71
N GLY A 359 -2.58 -10.58 -13.94
CA GLY A 359 -1.95 -11.10 -15.14
C GLY A 359 -0.67 -10.33 -15.43
N LEU A 360 0.41 -11.06 -15.69
CA LEU A 360 1.74 -10.52 -15.94
C LEU A 360 2.31 -11.06 -17.25
N GLN A 361 3.00 -10.20 -17.99
CA GLN A 361 3.84 -10.56 -19.12
C GLN A 361 5.28 -10.20 -18.76
N LEU A 362 6.03 -11.23 -18.37
CA LEU A 362 7.36 -11.07 -17.79
C LEU A 362 8.43 -11.32 -18.86
N PRO A 363 9.40 -10.41 -19.04
CA PRO A 363 10.55 -10.71 -19.87
C PRO A 363 11.36 -11.83 -19.20
N VAL A 364 11.76 -12.84 -19.96
CA VAL A 364 12.52 -13.99 -19.43
C VAL A 364 13.84 -14.23 -20.18
N ALA A 365 13.92 -13.79 -21.43
CA ALA A 365 15.13 -13.87 -22.23
C ALA A 365 15.10 -12.84 -23.37
N ARG A 366 16.15 -12.83 -24.19
CA ARG A 366 16.18 -12.15 -25.48
C ARG A 366 16.81 -13.05 -26.53
N THR A 367 16.49 -12.77 -27.78
CA THR A 367 17.16 -13.33 -28.95
C THR A 367 18.32 -12.44 -29.41
N ALA A 368 19.16 -12.98 -30.30
CA ALA A 368 20.30 -12.25 -30.88
C ALA A 368 19.89 -11.00 -31.68
N ASP A 369 18.72 -11.02 -32.33
CA ASP A 369 18.13 -9.85 -33.00
C ASP A 369 17.52 -8.83 -32.03
N GLY A 370 17.55 -9.11 -30.74
CA GLY A 370 17.10 -8.20 -29.68
C GLY A 370 15.62 -8.30 -29.35
N THR A 371 14.89 -9.26 -29.93
CA THR A 371 13.50 -9.55 -29.55
C THR A 371 13.48 -10.09 -28.11
N ILE A 372 12.58 -9.57 -27.29
CA ILE A 372 12.39 -9.98 -25.89
C ILE A 372 11.42 -11.15 -25.86
N GLU A 373 11.84 -12.25 -25.25
CA GLU A 373 10.98 -13.40 -25.02
C GLU A 373 10.21 -13.19 -23.71
N HIS A 374 8.89 -13.38 -23.78
CA HIS A 374 7.99 -13.15 -22.66
C HIS A 374 7.37 -14.44 -22.15
N ARG A 375 7.12 -14.49 -20.84
CA ARG A 375 6.33 -15.51 -20.19
C ARG A 375 5.07 -14.88 -19.60
N GLN A 376 3.91 -15.42 -19.96
CA GLN A 376 2.67 -15.07 -19.28
C GLN A 376 2.63 -15.77 -17.92
N SER A 377 2.31 -15.01 -16.88
CA SER A 377 2.15 -15.50 -15.52
C SER A 377 0.87 -14.92 -14.92
N SER A 378 0.33 -15.59 -13.92
CA SER A 378 -0.78 -15.10 -13.10
C SER A 378 -0.33 -15.12 -11.65
N ALA A 379 -0.39 -13.96 -10.99
CA ALA A 379 -0.05 -13.84 -9.58
C ALA A 379 -1.30 -13.67 -8.74
N GLU A 380 -1.46 -14.50 -7.71
CA GLU A 380 -2.53 -14.34 -6.73
C GLU A 380 -2.25 -13.13 -5.83
N LEU A 381 -3.28 -12.32 -5.61
CA LEU A 381 -3.19 -11.10 -4.77
C LEU A 381 -3.52 -11.37 -3.31
N ALA A 382 -4.18 -12.50 -3.01
CA ALA A 382 -4.54 -12.86 -1.65
C ALA A 382 -3.28 -13.24 -0.85
N PRO A 383 -3.07 -12.70 0.36
CA PRO A 383 -1.95 -13.08 1.21
C PRO A 383 -2.11 -14.50 1.78
N ASN A 384 -0.99 -15.13 2.12
CA ASN A 384 -0.97 -16.51 2.64
C ASN A 384 -1.50 -16.64 4.06
N ALA A 385 -1.53 -15.53 4.82
CA ALA A 385 -1.98 -15.50 6.20
C ALA A 385 -3.09 -14.46 6.42
N ARG A 386 -3.64 -14.45 7.64
CA ARG A 386 -4.69 -13.52 8.06
C ARG A 386 -4.26 -12.87 9.37
N GLU A 387 -4.14 -11.55 9.35
CA GLU A 387 -3.70 -10.79 10.53
C GLU A 387 -4.81 -10.80 11.58
N LEU A 388 -4.46 -11.06 12.82
CA LEU A 388 -5.37 -10.90 13.95
C LEU A 388 -4.73 -10.00 14.99
N ASP A 389 -5.36 -8.87 15.21
CA ASP A 389 -4.97 -7.87 16.20
C ASP A 389 -5.77 -8.08 17.47
N LEU A 390 -5.06 -8.36 18.56
CA LEU A 390 -5.59 -8.49 19.91
C LEU A 390 -5.27 -7.21 20.67
N GLY A 391 -6.29 -6.51 21.15
CA GLY A 391 -6.15 -5.23 21.86
C GLY A 391 -6.74 -5.28 23.26
N ILE A 392 -6.05 -4.64 24.21
CA ILE A 392 -6.54 -4.34 25.55
C ILE A 392 -6.23 -2.87 25.86
N ASP A 393 -7.20 -2.11 26.36
CA ASP A 393 -6.96 -0.74 26.81
C ASP A 393 -7.70 -0.42 28.09
N TYR A 394 -7.10 0.46 28.88
CA TYR A 394 -7.65 0.94 30.12
C TYR A 394 -7.53 2.46 30.18
N LYS A 395 -8.65 3.12 30.40
CA LYS A 395 -8.76 4.57 30.48
C LYS A 395 -9.20 4.96 31.88
N VAL A 396 -8.40 5.84 32.50
CA VAL A 396 -8.62 6.33 33.86
C VAL A 396 -8.87 7.84 33.82
N PRO A 397 -9.98 8.31 34.39
CA PRO A 397 -10.20 9.75 34.57
C PRO A 397 -9.25 10.29 35.65
N LEU A 398 -8.66 11.44 35.39
CA LEU A 398 -7.82 12.20 36.31
C LEU A 398 -8.39 13.61 36.44
N GLN A 399 -8.07 14.33 37.53
CA GLN A 399 -8.57 15.70 37.74
C GLN A 399 -8.27 16.65 36.57
N ALA A 400 -7.13 16.47 35.91
CA ALA A 400 -6.68 17.30 34.79
C ALA A 400 -6.96 16.68 33.40
N GLY A 401 -7.66 15.54 33.31
CA GLY A 401 -7.84 14.87 32.02
C GLY A 401 -8.09 13.37 32.12
N HIS A 402 -7.50 12.59 31.23
CA HIS A 402 -7.52 11.13 31.31
C HIS A 402 -6.19 10.51 30.89
N LEU A 403 -5.84 9.43 31.58
CA LEU A 403 -4.74 8.55 31.23
C LEU A 403 -5.30 7.36 30.47
N LYS A 404 -4.66 6.98 29.37
CA LYS A 404 -4.95 5.76 28.61
C LYS A 404 -3.70 4.89 28.56
N VAL A 405 -3.87 3.63 28.90
CA VAL A 405 -2.85 2.58 28.74
C VAL A 405 -3.41 1.55 27.78
N GLY A 406 -2.62 1.11 26.80
CA GLY A 406 -3.02 0.10 25.84
C GLY A 406 -1.92 -0.93 25.62
N LEU A 407 -2.33 -2.16 25.35
CA LEU A 407 -1.50 -3.27 24.90
C LEU A 407 -2.09 -3.82 23.60
N GLN A 408 -1.24 -4.14 22.63
CA GLN A 408 -1.63 -4.79 21.38
C GLN A 408 -0.67 -5.92 21.07
N TYR A 409 -1.23 -7.01 20.57
CA TYR A 409 -0.49 -8.11 19.98
C TYR A 409 -1.08 -8.44 18.60
N ARG A 410 -0.24 -8.58 17.59
CA ARG A 410 -0.63 -8.81 16.20
C ARG A 410 -0.03 -10.12 15.73
N LEU A 411 -0.90 -11.07 15.41
CA LEU A 411 -0.59 -12.34 14.77
C LEU A 411 -0.60 -12.13 13.26
N ASP A 412 0.37 -12.72 12.55
CA ASP A 412 0.55 -12.58 11.10
C ASP A 412 0.47 -11.11 10.63
N ALA A 413 1.22 -10.25 11.30
CA ALA A 413 1.19 -8.80 11.14
C ALA A 413 1.43 -8.38 9.67
N GLY A 414 0.54 -7.56 9.12
CA GLY A 414 0.53 -7.21 7.69
C GLY A 414 0.06 -8.34 6.77
N HIS A 415 -0.66 -9.34 7.29
CA HIS A 415 -1.04 -10.58 6.59
C HIS A 415 0.16 -11.39 6.09
N ILE A 416 1.31 -11.29 6.76
CA ILE A 416 2.54 -12.03 6.41
C ILE A 416 2.67 -13.22 7.36
N GLN A 417 2.83 -14.42 6.80
CA GLN A 417 2.88 -15.64 7.61
C GLN A 417 4.03 -15.62 8.61
N GLY A 418 3.70 -15.83 9.89
CA GLY A 418 4.67 -15.87 10.99
C GLY A 418 5.20 -14.50 11.44
N ALA A 419 4.80 -13.41 10.78
CA ALA A 419 5.13 -12.07 11.26
C ALA A 419 4.33 -11.77 12.53
N SER A 420 4.99 -11.32 13.59
CA SER A 420 4.31 -10.93 14.83
C SER A 420 4.80 -9.58 15.31
N ALA A 421 3.90 -8.80 15.90
CA ALA A 421 4.26 -7.53 16.51
C ALA A 421 3.52 -7.37 17.83
N ALA A 422 4.22 -6.86 18.84
CA ALA A 422 3.64 -6.52 20.13
C ALA A 422 4.00 -5.08 20.46
N GLY A 423 3.12 -4.39 21.16
CA GLY A 423 3.52 -3.14 21.77
C GLY A 423 2.59 -2.67 22.86
N ALA A 424 3.14 -1.74 23.64
CA ALA A 424 2.46 -1.07 24.73
C ALA A 424 2.48 0.43 24.46
N ALA A 425 1.46 1.12 24.90
CA ALA A 425 1.32 2.53 24.68
C ALA A 425 0.67 3.19 25.90
N VAL A 426 1.25 4.30 26.37
CA VAL A 426 0.68 5.13 27.43
C VAL A 426 0.50 6.54 26.87
N GLY A 427 -0.68 7.11 27.06
CA GLY A 427 -0.98 8.46 26.64
C GLY A 427 -1.80 9.19 27.68
N PHE A 428 -1.46 10.45 27.90
CA PHE A 428 -2.21 11.36 28.76
C PHE A 428 -2.82 12.46 27.89
N ARG A 429 -4.10 12.73 28.10
CA ARG A 429 -4.79 13.84 27.45
C ARG A 429 -5.34 14.78 28.50
N GLN A 430 -4.90 16.02 28.43
CA GLN A 430 -5.38 17.09 29.30
C GLN A 430 -6.75 17.58 28.83
N SER A 431 -7.68 17.74 29.76
CA SER A 431 -8.95 18.44 29.53
C SER A 431 -8.74 19.91 29.91
N PHE A 432 -9.00 20.84 28.98
CA PHE A 432 -8.95 22.29 29.25
C PHE A 432 -10.35 22.84 29.50
#